data_AF-A0AAW8Q7U4-F1
#
_entry.id   AF-A0AAW8Q7U4-F1
#
_cell.length_a   1.000
_cell.length_b   1.000
_cell.length_c   1.000
_cell.angle_alpha   90.00
_cell.angle_beta   90.00
_cell.angle_gamma   90.00
#
_symmetry.space_group_name_H-M   'P 1'
#
loop_
_entity.id
_entity.type
_entity.pdbx_description
1 polymer ?
#
loop_
_entity_poly.entity_id
_entity_poly.type
_entity_poly.pdbx_seq_one_letter_code
_entity_poly.pdbx_strand_id
1 'polypeptide(L)'
;MKENWVRYEDIEEKRNGYYVEYNPVFTGQDFANLVIYIHDRSLNSKIDSIVESELKMWAKKYPTPILTMVKTLEEGVWKIRELGSDYSILAYVDDDKVVQYDDTAHDSSKPDFDLSKEKLSQIYSGLSYRTLDDVIRKQNKQAQGRKLLLMMLTFWFCIVPALIAYLGLSSKFFGLMALAYSWYKAYQKARELWGIKKKSPSEIQKQKEQLEKDHHHYHCKKNPEAFLRLKVENFKNDEVAKNKSKIDSMYN
;
A
#
# COMPACT_ATOMS: atom_id res chain seq x y z
N MET A 1 -19.22 -11.85 -22.65
CA MET A 1 -19.35 -12.65 -21.42
C MET A 1 -18.31 -12.14 -20.43
N LYS A 2 -18.68 -11.75 -19.21
CA LYS A 2 -17.67 -11.42 -18.20
C LYS A 2 -17.12 -12.74 -17.70
N GLU A 3 -15.88 -13.07 -18.06
CA GLU A 3 -15.23 -14.28 -17.57
C GLU A 3 -15.20 -14.25 -16.04
N ASN A 4 -15.72 -15.31 -15.43
CA ASN A 4 -15.86 -15.45 -14.00
C ASN A 4 -14.48 -15.81 -13.41
N TRP A 5 -13.65 -14.80 -13.18
CA TRP A 5 -12.31 -14.99 -12.65
C TRP A 5 -12.31 -15.24 -11.14
N VAL A 6 -11.32 -16.01 -10.70
CA VAL A 6 -10.97 -16.23 -9.29
C VAL A 6 -9.51 -15.82 -9.08
N ARG A 7 -9.25 -15.08 -8.01
CA ARG A 7 -7.89 -14.74 -7.56
C ARG A 7 -7.67 -15.25 -6.14
N TYR A 8 -6.67 -16.10 -5.97
CA TYR A 8 -6.21 -16.54 -4.65
C TYR A 8 -5.28 -15.50 -4.02
N GLU A 9 -5.20 -15.47 -2.69
CA GLU A 9 -4.30 -14.56 -1.97
C GLU A 9 -2.83 -14.99 -2.12
N ASP A 10 -1.96 -13.99 -2.20
CA ASP A 10 -0.52 -14.16 -2.33
C ASP A 10 0.07 -14.70 -1.01
N ILE A 11 1.05 -15.60 -1.10
CA ILE A 11 1.67 -16.24 0.06
C ILE A 11 3.07 -15.68 0.26
N GLU A 12 3.34 -15.11 1.43
CA GLU A 12 4.68 -14.65 1.82
C GLU A 12 5.24 -15.56 2.91
N GLU A 13 6.44 -16.13 2.68
CA GLU A 13 7.13 -16.92 3.69
C GLU A 13 8.56 -16.39 3.93
N LYS A 14 8.93 -16.26 5.21
CA LYS A 14 10.26 -15.78 5.61
C LYS A 14 11.24 -16.94 5.75
N ARG A 15 12.49 -16.71 5.36
CA ARG A 15 13.63 -17.63 5.50
C ARG A 15 14.80 -16.88 6.17
N ASN A 16 15.88 -17.60 6.45
CA ASN A 16 17.10 -16.99 7.00
C ASN A 16 17.89 -16.29 5.88
N GLY A 17 17.83 -14.96 5.84
CA GLY A 17 18.60 -14.14 4.89
C GLY A 17 17.86 -13.80 3.58
N TYR A 18 16.64 -14.31 3.40
CA TYR A 18 15.75 -14.00 2.28
C TYR A 18 14.28 -14.27 2.65
N TYR A 19 13.35 -13.84 1.79
CA TYR A 19 11.93 -14.23 1.87
C TYR A 19 11.40 -14.55 0.48
N VAL A 20 10.29 -15.28 0.42
CA VAL A 20 9.65 -15.70 -0.82
C VAL A 20 8.21 -15.22 -0.87
N GLU A 21 7.78 -14.79 -2.04
CA GLU A 21 6.42 -14.40 -2.36
C GLU A 21 5.92 -15.29 -3.50
N TYR A 22 4.89 -16.09 -3.24
CA TYR A 22 4.24 -16.93 -4.24
C TYR A 22 2.88 -16.33 -4.60
N ASN A 23 2.71 -15.99 -5.88
CA ASN A 23 1.47 -15.51 -6.47
C ASN A 23 0.80 -16.68 -7.21
N PRO A 24 -0.30 -17.25 -6.68
CA PRO A 24 -1.03 -18.33 -7.32
C PRO A 24 -1.52 -17.97 -8.72
N VAL A 25 -1.78 -18.99 -9.56
CA VAL A 25 -2.34 -18.79 -10.91
C VAL A 25 -3.68 -18.06 -10.81
N PHE A 26 -3.79 -16.92 -11.53
CA PHE A 26 -5.04 -16.24 -11.75
C PHE A 26 -5.79 -16.86 -12.93
N THR A 27 -7.12 -16.91 -12.88
CA THR A 27 -7.93 -17.41 -14.02
C THR A 27 -7.59 -16.64 -15.30
N GLY A 28 -7.10 -17.33 -16.32
CA GLY A 28 -6.65 -16.74 -17.60
C GLY A 28 -5.15 -16.41 -17.65
N GLN A 29 -4.36 -16.79 -16.64
CA GLN A 29 -2.89 -16.79 -16.69
C GLN A 29 -2.35 -18.19 -16.92
N ASP A 30 -1.17 -18.25 -17.55
CA ASP A 30 -0.49 -19.50 -17.91
C ASP A 30 0.37 -20.09 -16.77
N PHE A 31 0.73 -19.27 -15.77
CA PHE A 31 1.66 -19.66 -14.71
C PHE A 31 1.48 -18.86 -13.42
N ALA A 32 1.93 -19.44 -12.30
CA ALA A 32 2.12 -18.78 -11.02
C ALA A 32 3.46 -18.06 -11.00
N ASN A 33 3.59 -17.02 -10.17
CA ASN A 33 4.87 -16.33 -9.99
C ASN A 33 5.48 -16.67 -8.64
N LEU A 34 6.77 -16.98 -8.61
CA LEU A 34 7.55 -17.13 -7.39
C LEU A 34 8.64 -16.06 -7.38
N VAL A 35 8.56 -15.11 -6.45
CA VAL A 35 9.54 -14.04 -6.30
C VAL A 35 10.37 -14.28 -5.04
N ILE A 36 11.69 -14.41 -5.21
CA ILE A 36 12.64 -14.64 -4.13
C ILE A 36 13.39 -13.34 -3.86
N TYR A 37 13.27 -12.82 -2.64
CA TYR A 37 13.87 -11.56 -2.22
C TYR A 37 15.06 -11.82 -1.28
N ILE A 38 16.27 -11.63 -1.79
CA ILE A 38 17.51 -11.90 -1.07
C ILE A 38 18.08 -10.59 -0.52
N HIS A 39 18.11 -10.47 0.80
CA HIS A 39 18.65 -9.29 1.47
C HIS A 39 20.01 -9.53 2.12
N ASP A 40 20.37 -10.79 2.41
CA ASP A 40 21.69 -11.15 2.92
C ASP A 40 22.69 -11.36 1.78
N ARG A 41 23.72 -10.50 1.74
CA ARG A 41 24.79 -10.55 0.73
C ARG A 41 25.62 -11.82 0.81
N SER A 42 25.68 -12.49 1.96
CA SER A 42 26.41 -13.75 2.11
C SER A 42 25.82 -14.87 1.26
N LEU A 43 24.54 -14.73 0.86
CA LEU A 43 23.81 -15.71 0.06
C LEU A 43 23.97 -15.49 -1.45
N ASN A 44 24.68 -14.45 -1.89
CA ASN A 44 24.84 -14.14 -3.32
C ASN A 44 25.52 -15.28 -4.10
N SER A 45 26.42 -16.03 -3.47
CA SER A 45 27.07 -17.19 -4.11
C SER A 45 26.21 -18.46 -4.10
N LYS A 46 25.06 -18.45 -3.41
CA LYS A 46 24.16 -19.60 -3.25
C LYS A 46 22.79 -19.40 -3.90
N ILE A 47 22.59 -18.29 -4.60
CA ILE A 47 21.30 -17.91 -5.20
C ILE A 47 20.75 -19.05 -6.05
N ASP A 48 21.56 -19.61 -6.93
CA ASP A 48 21.17 -20.66 -7.87
C ASP A 48 20.64 -21.91 -7.13
N SER A 49 21.35 -22.34 -6.08
CA SER A 49 20.90 -23.44 -5.21
C SER A 49 19.61 -23.13 -4.44
N ILE A 50 19.44 -21.87 -4.00
CA ILE A 50 18.23 -21.42 -3.31
C ILE A 50 17.05 -21.46 -4.26
N VAL A 51 17.21 -20.91 -5.46
CA VAL A 51 16.19 -20.90 -6.53
C VAL A 51 15.74 -22.32 -6.84
N GLU A 52 16.67 -23.24 -7.10
CA GLU A 52 16.30 -24.64 -7.37
C GLU A 52 15.54 -25.28 -6.22
N SER A 53 15.97 -25.04 -4.97
CA SER A 53 15.36 -25.64 -3.78
C SER A 53 13.94 -25.13 -3.53
N GLU A 54 13.73 -23.81 -3.67
CA GLU A 54 12.43 -23.19 -3.50
C GLU A 54 11.52 -23.57 -4.66
N LEU A 55 12.00 -23.54 -5.91
CA LEU A 55 11.23 -23.97 -7.08
C LEU A 55 10.73 -25.40 -6.93
N LYS A 56 11.59 -26.34 -6.49
CA LYS A 56 11.19 -27.73 -6.21
C LYS A 56 10.17 -27.82 -5.08
N MET A 57 10.30 -27.02 -4.03
CA MET A 57 9.37 -27.01 -2.90
C MET A 57 7.99 -26.50 -3.32
N TRP A 58 7.93 -25.36 -4.02
CA TRP A 58 6.68 -24.73 -4.43
C TRP A 58 5.98 -25.52 -5.53
N ALA A 59 6.70 -26.07 -6.50
CA ALA A 59 6.13 -26.92 -7.55
C ALA A 59 5.50 -28.20 -6.97
N LYS A 60 6.08 -28.78 -5.91
CA LYS A 60 5.49 -29.92 -5.19
C LYS A 60 4.26 -29.54 -4.36
N LYS A 61 4.31 -28.36 -3.73
CA LYS A 61 3.20 -27.86 -2.89
C LYS A 61 1.99 -27.48 -3.74
N TYR A 62 2.22 -26.86 -4.89
CA TYR A 62 1.21 -26.44 -5.84
C TYR A 62 1.63 -26.88 -7.25
N PRO A 63 1.06 -27.99 -7.77
CA PRO A 63 1.41 -28.53 -9.08
C PRO A 63 0.82 -27.68 -10.20
N THR A 64 1.41 -26.50 -10.40
CA THR A 64 1.10 -25.54 -11.47
C THR A 64 2.41 -25.09 -12.11
N PRO A 65 2.40 -24.59 -13.34
CA PRO A 65 3.58 -23.94 -13.92
C PRO A 65 4.00 -22.75 -13.07
N ILE A 66 5.29 -22.67 -12.71
CA ILE A 66 5.83 -21.57 -11.91
C ILE A 66 6.92 -20.85 -12.70
N LEU A 67 6.77 -19.53 -12.82
CA LEU A 67 7.82 -18.62 -13.26
C LEU A 67 8.55 -18.05 -12.04
N THR A 68 9.88 -18.17 -12.00
CA THR A 68 10.67 -17.70 -10.86
C THR A 68 11.41 -16.41 -11.17
N MET A 69 11.42 -15.48 -10.22
CA MET A 69 12.17 -14.23 -10.30
C MET A 69 12.99 -14.04 -9.02
N VAL A 70 14.21 -13.51 -9.14
CA VAL A 70 15.07 -13.20 -8.00
C VAL A 70 15.32 -11.70 -7.93
N LYS A 71 15.12 -11.13 -6.74
CA LYS A 71 15.43 -9.74 -6.42
C LYS A 71 16.48 -9.69 -5.31
N THR A 72 17.60 -9.00 -5.57
CA THR A 72 18.67 -8.78 -4.59
C THR A 72 18.61 -7.36 -4.04
N LEU A 73 18.97 -7.19 -2.76
CA LEU A 73 19.05 -5.88 -2.14
C LEU A 73 20.45 -5.28 -2.33
N GLU A 74 20.58 -4.30 -3.22
CA GLU A 74 21.81 -3.57 -3.49
C GLU A 74 21.62 -2.09 -3.12
N GLU A 75 22.48 -1.57 -2.24
CA GLU A 75 22.45 -0.15 -1.82
C GLU A 75 21.08 0.34 -1.31
N GLY A 76 20.27 -0.56 -0.74
CA GLY A 76 18.92 -0.23 -0.25
C GLY A 76 17.83 -0.26 -1.33
N VAL A 77 18.17 -0.65 -2.56
CA VAL A 77 17.24 -0.79 -3.69
C VAL A 77 17.17 -2.27 -4.11
N TRP A 78 15.96 -2.76 -4.36
CA TRP A 78 15.74 -4.09 -4.93
C TRP A 78 16.04 -4.07 -6.41
N LYS A 79 17.01 -4.88 -6.86
CA LYS A 79 17.30 -5.08 -8.28
C LYS A 79 16.91 -6.48 -8.70
N ILE A 80 16.29 -6.58 -9.88
CA ILE A 80 16.03 -7.88 -10.51
C ILE A 80 17.36 -8.41 -10.97
N ARG A 81 17.74 -9.59 -10.49
CA ARG A 81 18.89 -10.30 -11.03
C ARG A 81 18.40 -11.06 -12.26
N GLU A 82 18.95 -10.73 -13.43
CA GLU A 82 18.83 -11.60 -14.59
C GLU A 82 19.51 -12.91 -14.22
N LEU A 83 18.68 -13.86 -13.83
CA LEU A 83 19.06 -15.24 -13.86
C LEU A 83 19.27 -15.58 -15.34
N GLY A 84 20.31 -16.36 -15.68
CA GLY A 84 20.58 -16.72 -17.08
C GLY A 84 19.38 -17.38 -17.76
N SER A 85 19.52 -17.73 -19.05
CA SER A 85 18.50 -18.46 -19.84
C SER A 85 17.88 -19.65 -19.12
N ASP A 86 18.57 -20.19 -18.11
CA ASP A 86 18.20 -21.37 -17.33
C ASP A 86 17.17 -21.13 -16.20
N TYR A 87 16.64 -19.92 -16.00
CA TYR A 87 15.72 -19.64 -14.88
C TYR A 87 14.44 -18.88 -15.27
N SER A 88 14.34 -18.43 -16.52
CA SER A 88 13.08 -18.04 -17.17
C SER A 88 12.26 -19.28 -17.54
N ILE A 89 12.33 -20.30 -16.70
CA ILE A 89 11.93 -21.66 -17.00
C ILE A 89 10.61 -21.92 -16.28
N LEU A 90 9.59 -22.31 -17.05
CA LEU A 90 8.37 -22.88 -16.52
C LEU A 90 8.72 -24.22 -15.88
N ALA A 91 8.68 -24.30 -14.56
CA ALA A 91 8.86 -25.56 -13.86
C ALA A 91 7.51 -26.15 -13.49
N TYR A 92 7.35 -27.44 -13.75
CA TYR A 92 6.17 -28.21 -13.38
C TYR A 92 6.58 -29.60 -12.89
N VAL A 93 5.68 -30.26 -12.17
CA VAL A 93 5.89 -31.63 -11.70
C VAL A 93 5.28 -32.60 -12.71
N ASP A 94 6.11 -33.47 -13.29
CA ASP A 94 5.70 -34.64 -14.06
C ASP A 94 6.29 -35.89 -13.41
N ASP A 95 5.42 -36.82 -13.01
CA ASP A 95 5.79 -38.10 -12.37
C ASP A 95 6.84 -37.94 -11.23
N ASP A 96 6.55 -37.03 -10.28
CA ASP A 96 7.40 -36.65 -9.13
C ASP A 96 8.76 -35.97 -9.47
N LYS A 97 9.01 -35.67 -10.74
CA LYS A 97 10.20 -34.94 -11.20
C LYS A 97 9.83 -33.51 -11.60
N VAL A 98 10.65 -32.55 -11.16
CA VAL A 98 10.50 -31.15 -11.58
C VAL A 98 11.13 -31.02 -12.96
N VAL A 99 10.29 -30.88 -13.98
CA VAL A 99 10.71 -30.69 -15.36
C VAL A 99 10.78 -29.18 -15.63
N GLN A 100 11.88 -28.77 -16.25
CA GLN A 100 12.20 -27.40 -16.61
C GLN A 100 11.89 -27.20 -18.11
N TYR A 101 11.01 -26.27 -18.44
CA TYR A 101 10.65 -25.92 -19.82
C TYR A 101 11.05 -24.49 -20.18
N ASP A 102 11.75 -24.33 -21.32
CA ASP A 102 12.12 -23.04 -21.91
C ASP A 102 11.06 -22.63 -22.94
N ASP A 103 10.41 -21.48 -22.71
CA ASP A 103 9.32 -20.92 -23.53
C ASP A 103 9.78 -20.42 -24.91
N THR A 104 11.10 -20.39 -25.17
CA THR A 104 11.65 -19.99 -26.48
C THR A 104 11.59 -21.09 -27.56
N ALA A 105 11.28 -22.34 -27.18
CA ALA A 105 11.10 -23.43 -28.13
C ALA A 105 9.70 -23.37 -28.77
N HIS A 106 9.64 -22.95 -30.05
CA HIS A 106 8.42 -23.03 -30.84
C HIS A 106 7.85 -24.46 -30.86
N ASP A 107 6.64 -24.56 -30.32
CA ASP A 107 5.52 -25.36 -30.82
C ASP A 107 5.64 -26.89 -30.74
N SER A 108 4.63 -27.52 -30.12
CA SER A 108 4.34 -28.97 -29.94
C SER A 108 4.71 -29.70 -28.63
N SER A 109 5.54 -29.14 -27.73
CA SER A 109 5.91 -29.81 -26.46
C SER A 109 5.44 -29.09 -25.18
N LYS A 110 4.63 -28.02 -25.29
CA LYS A 110 4.02 -27.36 -24.13
C LYS A 110 3.10 -28.37 -23.44
N PRO A 111 3.32 -28.70 -22.15
CA PRO A 111 2.44 -29.60 -21.43
C PRO A 111 1.06 -28.94 -21.33
N ASP A 112 0.01 -29.71 -21.58
CA ASP A 112 -1.36 -29.24 -21.42
C ASP A 112 -1.71 -29.22 -19.93
N PHE A 113 -1.56 -28.05 -19.31
CA PHE A 113 -1.96 -27.85 -17.92
C PHE A 113 -3.44 -27.52 -17.87
N ASP A 114 -4.20 -28.38 -17.18
CA ASP A 114 -5.57 -28.06 -16.81
C ASP A 114 -5.57 -26.97 -15.72
N LEU A 115 -5.58 -25.71 -16.17
CA LEU A 115 -5.72 -24.51 -15.32
C LEU A 115 -7.19 -24.09 -15.17
N SER A 116 -8.13 -25.03 -15.33
CA SER A 116 -9.55 -24.79 -15.08
C SER A 116 -9.81 -24.36 -13.64
N LYS A 117 -10.91 -23.63 -13.44
CA LYS A 117 -11.32 -23.13 -12.12
C LYS A 117 -11.49 -24.26 -11.11
N GLU A 118 -12.00 -25.39 -11.56
CA GLU A 118 -12.21 -26.60 -10.78
C GLU A 118 -10.86 -27.16 -10.30
N LYS A 119 -9.87 -27.30 -11.20
CA LYS A 119 -8.55 -27.80 -10.85
C LYS A 119 -7.79 -26.86 -9.94
N LEU A 120 -7.81 -25.55 -10.22
CA LEU A 120 -7.19 -24.53 -9.37
C LEU A 120 -7.80 -24.51 -7.96
N SER A 121 -9.12 -24.75 -7.84
CA SER A 121 -9.77 -24.81 -6.52
C SER A 121 -9.32 -26.01 -5.67
N GLN A 122 -8.96 -27.12 -6.33
CA GLN A 122 -8.39 -28.29 -5.64
C GLN A 122 -6.95 -28.03 -5.22
N ILE A 123 -6.13 -27.49 -6.13
CA ILE A 123 -4.71 -27.19 -5.89
C ILE A 123 -4.54 -26.17 -4.77
N TYR A 124 -5.32 -25.10 -4.79
CA TYR A 124 -5.25 -24.01 -3.81
C TYR A 124 -6.27 -24.17 -2.68
N SER A 125 -6.69 -25.41 -2.40
CA SER A 125 -7.60 -25.70 -1.30
C SER A 125 -6.99 -25.22 0.03
N GLY A 126 -7.73 -24.36 0.74
CA GLY A 126 -7.28 -23.73 1.98
C GLY A 126 -6.70 -22.31 1.83
N LEU A 127 -6.47 -21.82 0.60
CA LEU A 127 -6.16 -20.40 0.39
C LEU A 127 -7.43 -19.57 0.32
N SER A 128 -7.38 -18.39 0.94
CA SER A 128 -8.39 -17.36 0.73
C SER A 128 -8.42 -16.96 -0.74
N TYR A 129 -9.62 -16.75 -1.29
CA TYR A 129 -9.79 -16.29 -2.67
C TYR A 129 -10.83 -15.18 -2.76
N ARG A 130 -10.76 -14.44 -3.86
CA ARG A 130 -11.72 -13.39 -4.23
C ARG A 130 -12.26 -13.69 -5.60
N THR A 131 -13.58 -13.57 -5.72
CA THR A 131 -14.29 -13.72 -6.98
C THR A 131 -14.59 -12.35 -7.58
N LEU A 132 -14.90 -12.32 -8.88
CA LEU A 132 -15.45 -11.13 -9.54
C LEU A 132 -16.69 -10.60 -8.80
N ASP A 133 -17.56 -11.49 -8.31
CA ASP A 133 -18.78 -11.11 -7.59
C ASP A 133 -18.49 -10.41 -6.27
N ASP A 134 -17.45 -10.82 -5.54
CA ASP A 134 -17.02 -10.14 -4.31
C ASP A 134 -16.52 -8.73 -4.60
N VAL A 135 -15.78 -8.55 -5.70
CA VAL A 135 -15.30 -7.23 -6.12
C VAL A 135 -16.46 -6.34 -6.57
N ILE A 136 -17.39 -6.87 -7.37
CA ILE A 136 -18.60 -6.14 -7.79
C ILE A 136 -19.42 -5.76 -6.55
N ARG A 137 -19.60 -6.66 -5.58
CA ARG A 137 -20.33 -6.38 -4.34
C ARG A 137 -19.65 -5.28 -3.51
N LYS A 138 -18.31 -5.29 -3.44
CA LYS A 138 -17.53 -4.24 -2.77
C LYS A 138 -17.66 -2.89 -3.48
N GLN A 139 -17.55 -2.87 -4.81
CA GLN A 139 -17.74 -1.66 -5.61
C GLN A 139 -19.16 -1.11 -5.50
N ASN A 140 -20.17 -1.98 -5.51
CA ASN A 140 -21.57 -1.59 -5.33
C ASN A 140 -21.82 -1.00 -3.94
N LYS A 141 -21.24 -1.57 -2.87
CA LYS A 141 -21.28 -0.97 -1.53
C LYS A 141 -20.63 0.41 -1.48
N GLN A 142 -19.47 0.58 -2.14
CA GLN A 142 -18.82 1.90 -2.25
C GLN A 142 -19.65 2.89 -3.07
N ALA A 143 -20.28 2.44 -4.15
CA ALA A 143 -21.18 3.26 -4.97
C ALA A 143 -22.45 3.67 -4.20
N GLN A 144 -23.00 2.78 -3.36
CA GLN A 144 -24.08 3.11 -2.43
C GLN A 144 -23.65 4.17 -1.42
N GLY A 145 -22.45 4.07 -0.86
CA GLY A 145 -21.88 5.11 0.01
C GLY A 145 -21.76 6.46 -0.70
N ARG A 146 -21.32 6.47 -1.96
CA ARG A 146 -21.27 7.68 -2.79
C ARG A 146 -22.66 8.24 -3.07
N LYS A 147 -23.65 7.38 -3.35
CA LYS A 147 -25.05 7.78 -3.58
C LYS A 147 -25.68 8.37 -2.31
N LEU A 148 -25.40 7.79 -1.14
CA LEU A 148 -25.83 8.32 0.15
C LEU A 148 -25.21 9.70 0.44
N LEU A 149 -23.91 9.85 0.16
CA LEU A 149 -23.20 11.12 0.33
C LEU A 149 -23.75 12.20 -0.62
N LEU A 150 -24.03 11.84 -1.89
CA LEU A 150 -24.72 12.72 -2.84
C LEU A 150 -26.12 13.09 -2.35
N MET A 151 -26.91 12.15 -1.83
CA MET A 151 -28.24 12.40 -1.28
C MET A 151 -28.20 13.35 -0.08
N MET A 152 -27.25 13.17 0.83
CA MET A 152 -27.03 14.08 1.97
C MET A 152 -26.63 15.48 1.51
N LEU A 153 -25.76 15.58 0.50
CA LEU A 153 -25.41 16.86 -0.12
C LEU A 153 -26.63 17.53 -0.75
N THR A 154 -27.45 16.81 -1.52
CA THR A 154 -28.68 17.35 -2.12
C THR A 154 -29.67 17.79 -1.04
N PHE A 155 -29.86 16.99 0.02
CA PHE A 155 -30.68 17.39 1.18
C PHE A 155 -30.17 18.70 1.78
N TRP A 156 -28.86 18.81 2.04
CA TRP A 156 -28.26 20.01 2.61
C TRP A 156 -28.38 21.23 1.68
N PHE A 157 -28.16 21.05 0.37
CA PHE A 157 -28.20 22.12 -0.61
C PHE A 157 -29.61 22.55 -1.02
N CYS A 158 -30.62 21.70 -0.89
CA CYS A 158 -31.99 22.04 -1.28
C CYS A 158 -32.88 22.38 -0.08
N ILE A 159 -32.81 21.59 1.00
CA ILE A 159 -33.77 21.71 2.11
C ILE A 159 -33.36 22.82 3.08
N VAL A 160 -32.07 22.98 3.38
CA VAL A 160 -31.63 24.10 4.24
C VAL A 160 -31.93 25.45 3.58
N PRO A 161 -31.64 25.68 2.28
CA PRO A 161 -32.05 26.92 1.62
C PRO A 161 -33.57 27.08 1.50
N ALA A 162 -34.32 26.00 1.26
CA ALA A 162 -35.80 26.07 1.25
C ALA A 162 -36.38 26.42 2.63
N LEU A 163 -35.82 25.90 3.72
CA LEU A 163 -36.17 26.27 5.09
C LEU A 163 -35.82 27.73 5.39
N ILE A 164 -34.66 28.21 4.95
CA ILE A 164 -34.27 29.62 5.08
C ILE A 164 -35.24 30.52 4.30
N ALA A 165 -35.61 30.14 3.08
CA ALA A 165 -36.59 30.88 2.28
C ALA A 165 -37.98 30.88 2.94
N TYR A 166 -38.41 29.73 3.50
CA TYR A 166 -39.65 29.60 4.25
C TYR A 166 -39.66 30.48 5.51
N LEU A 167 -38.61 30.45 6.33
CA LEU A 167 -38.48 31.30 7.52
C LEU A 167 -38.30 32.78 7.16
N GLY A 168 -37.72 33.07 5.99
CA GLY A 168 -37.61 34.41 5.42
C GLY A 168 -38.94 35.06 5.06
N LEU A 169 -40.03 34.28 4.91
CA LEU A 169 -41.38 34.83 4.77
C LEU A 169 -41.89 35.47 6.08
N SER A 170 -41.43 35.01 7.26
CA SER A 170 -41.81 35.60 8.55
C SER A 170 -41.10 36.92 8.84
N SER A 171 -39.87 37.10 8.36
CA SER A 171 -39.24 38.42 8.31
C SER A 171 -38.20 38.50 7.19
N LYS A 172 -38.49 39.36 6.21
CA LYS A 172 -37.66 39.52 4.99
C LYS A 172 -36.20 39.83 5.30
N PHE A 173 -35.94 40.56 6.39
CA PHE A 173 -34.59 40.94 6.82
C PHE A 173 -33.76 39.76 7.33
N PHE A 174 -34.32 38.94 8.23
CA PHE A 174 -33.58 37.80 8.80
C PHE A 174 -33.41 36.67 7.78
N GLY A 175 -34.38 36.45 6.90
CA GLY A 175 -34.26 35.50 5.80
C GLY A 175 -33.10 35.85 4.84
N LEU A 176 -32.98 37.12 4.49
CA LEU A 176 -31.89 37.61 3.63
C LEU A 176 -30.51 37.44 4.29
N MET A 177 -30.40 37.78 5.59
CA MET A 177 -29.16 37.64 6.36
C MET A 177 -28.74 36.17 6.50
N ALA A 178 -29.69 35.27 6.78
CA ALA A 178 -29.42 33.84 6.88
C ALA A 178 -29.00 33.23 5.53
N LEU A 179 -29.66 33.65 4.44
CA LEU A 179 -29.31 33.21 3.08
C LEU A 179 -27.90 33.68 2.69
N ALA A 180 -27.60 34.96 2.92
CA ALA A 180 -26.28 35.54 2.65
C ALA A 180 -25.16 34.83 3.42
N TYR A 181 -25.39 34.52 4.70
CA TYR A 181 -24.44 33.77 5.52
C TYR A 181 -24.22 32.34 5.01
N SER A 182 -25.31 31.65 4.64
CA SER A 182 -25.25 30.28 4.12
C SER A 182 -24.48 30.21 2.79
N TRP A 183 -24.76 31.12 1.85
CA TRP A 183 -24.02 31.23 0.60
C TRP A 183 -22.55 31.61 0.82
N TYR A 184 -22.25 32.51 1.76
CA TYR A 184 -20.87 32.85 2.10
C TYR A 184 -20.09 31.64 2.63
N LYS A 185 -20.69 30.86 3.53
CA LYS A 185 -20.10 29.61 4.05
C LYS A 185 -19.91 28.56 2.97
N ALA A 186 -20.91 28.36 2.10
CA ALA A 186 -20.83 27.42 0.98
C ALA A 186 -19.73 27.84 -0.01
N TYR A 187 -19.64 29.12 -0.34
CA TYR A 187 -18.59 29.68 -1.21
C TYR A 187 -17.19 29.52 -0.61
N GLN A 188 -17.02 29.78 0.69
CA GLN A 188 -15.76 29.52 1.41
C GLN A 188 -15.33 28.05 1.29
N LYS A 189 -16.25 27.11 1.49
CA LYS A 189 -15.96 25.67 1.39
C LYS A 189 -15.73 25.20 -0.05
N ALA A 190 -16.47 25.72 -1.01
CA ALA A 190 -16.26 25.42 -2.43
C ALA A 190 -14.87 25.90 -2.90
N ARG A 191 -14.43 27.09 -2.47
CA ARG A 191 -13.08 27.60 -2.78
C ARG A 191 -11.95 26.78 -2.17
N GLU A 192 -12.19 26.19 -1.00
CA GLU A 192 -11.26 25.26 -0.35
C GLU A 192 -11.18 23.93 -1.12
N LEU A 193 -12.33 23.37 -1.52
CA LEU A 193 -12.42 22.11 -2.28
C LEU A 193 -11.87 22.21 -3.71
N TRP A 194 -12.09 23.34 -4.39
CA TRP A 194 -11.56 23.59 -5.74
C TRP A 194 -10.09 24.04 -5.73
N GLY A 195 -9.42 24.08 -4.57
CA GLY A 195 -8.00 24.41 -4.47
C GLY A 195 -7.64 25.87 -4.81
N ILE A 196 -8.64 26.73 -5.06
CA ILE A 196 -8.45 28.15 -5.41
C ILE A 196 -7.95 28.93 -4.20
N LYS A 197 -8.33 28.52 -2.99
CA LYS A 197 -7.82 29.13 -1.75
C LYS A 197 -6.41 28.59 -1.46
N LYS A 198 -5.40 29.23 -2.06
CA LYS A 198 -4.00 29.04 -1.63
C LYS A 198 -3.92 29.37 -0.14
N LYS A 199 -3.50 28.38 0.66
CA LYS A 199 -3.20 28.57 2.08
C LYS A 199 -2.25 29.76 2.21
N SER A 200 -2.50 30.62 3.20
CA SER A 200 -1.60 31.74 3.47
C SER A 200 -0.20 31.20 3.78
N PRO A 201 0.89 31.91 3.41
CA PRO A 201 2.25 31.53 3.81
C PRO A 201 2.37 31.25 5.32
N SER A 202 1.63 31.99 6.15
CA SER A 202 1.57 31.76 7.60
C SER A 202 0.90 30.44 7.97
N GLU A 203 -0.19 30.06 7.28
CA GLU A 203 -0.89 28.79 7.52
C GLU A 203 -0.05 27.59 7.06
N ILE A 204 0.68 27.74 5.95
CA ILE A 204 1.63 26.74 5.46
C ILE A 204 2.76 26.55 6.46
N GLN A 205 3.31 27.64 7.00
CA GLN A 205 4.38 27.57 7.99
C GLN A 205 3.91 26.89 9.28
N LYS A 206 2.72 27.24 9.78
CA LYS A 206 2.13 26.59 10.96
C LYS A 206 1.91 25.10 10.75
N GLN A 207 1.46 24.70 9.56
CA GLN A 207 1.27 23.28 9.24
C GLN A 207 2.59 22.52 9.15
N LYS A 208 3.62 23.11 8.55
CA LYS A 208 4.96 22.53 8.52
C LYS A 208 5.52 22.36 9.94
N GLU A 209 5.44 23.41 10.74
CA GLU A 209 5.90 23.38 12.14
C GLU A 209 5.14 22.32 12.95
N GLN A 210 3.83 22.20 12.75
CA GLN A 210 3.04 21.17 13.41
C GLN A 210 3.42 19.75 12.96
N LEU A 211 3.59 19.53 11.66
CA LEU A 211 4.04 18.25 11.10
C LEU A 211 5.41 17.85 11.64
N GLU A 212 6.35 18.80 11.74
CA GLU A 212 7.66 18.56 12.33
C GLU A 212 7.54 18.20 13.82
N LYS A 213 6.73 18.93 14.59
CA LYS A 213 6.47 18.60 16.01
C LYS A 213 5.87 17.21 16.16
N ASP A 214 4.88 16.87 15.34
CA ASP A 214 4.20 15.57 15.39
C ASP A 214 5.16 14.43 15.00
N HIS A 215 5.99 14.64 13.98
CA HIS A 215 7.02 13.69 13.55
C HIS A 215 8.08 13.46 14.65
N HIS A 216 8.60 14.53 15.25
CA HIS A 216 9.52 14.42 16.38
C HIS A 216 8.87 13.72 17.58
N HIS A 217 7.64 14.09 17.92
CA HIS A 217 6.89 13.47 19.02
C HIS A 217 6.70 11.97 18.81
N TYR A 218 6.35 11.56 17.58
CA TYR A 218 6.20 10.15 17.22
C TYR A 218 7.47 9.34 17.47
N HIS A 219 8.63 9.84 17.04
CA HIS A 219 9.91 9.15 17.26
C HIS A 219 10.33 9.16 18.73
N CYS A 220 10.08 10.25 19.46
CA CYS A 220 10.32 10.31 20.90
C CYS A 220 9.47 9.28 21.66
N LYS A 221 8.22 9.06 21.23
CA LYS A 221 7.33 8.05 21.84
C LYS A 221 7.83 6.62 21.62
N LYS A 222 8.51 6.35 20.50
CA LYS A 222 9.11 5.02 20.22
C LYS A 222 10.32 4.70 21.08
N ASN A 223 11.06 5.71 21.55
CA ASN A 223 12.26 5.51 22.36
C ASN A 223 12.31 6.50 23.54
N PRO A 224 11.52 6.25 24.61
CA PRO A 224 11.41 7.16 25.74
C PRO A 224 12.72 7.30 26.53
N GLU A 225 13.53 6.24 26.60
CA GLU A 225 14.81 6.27 27.32
C GLU A 225 15.85 7.16 26.65
N ALA A 226 15.96 7.09 25.32
CA ALA A 226 16.85 7.99 24.58
C ALA A 226 16.40 9.46 24.70
N PHE A 227 15.10 9.73 24.68
CA PHE A 227 14.56 11.07 24.90
C PHE A 227 14.89 11.61 26.30
N LEU A 228 14.80 10.78 27.34
CA LEU A 228 15.18 11.16 28.70
C LEU A 228 16.66 11.52 28.81
N ARG A 229 17.55 10.76 28.15
CA ARG A 229 18.99 11.08 28.09
C ARG A 229 19.24 12.41 27.40
N LEU A 230 18.64 12.62 26.22
CA LEU A 230 18.74 13.87 25.47
C LEU A 230 18.26 15.07 26.31
N LYS A 231 17.16 14.90 27.07
CA LYS A 231 16.65 15.93 27.97
C LYS A 231 17.66 16.29 29.07
N VAL A 232 18.30 15.30 29.69
CA VAL A 232 19.34 15.53 30.72
C VAL A 232 20.56 16.23 30.12
N GLU A 233 21.00 15.82 28.93
CA GLU A 233 22.12 16.47 28.23
C GLU A 233 21.81 17.93 27.90
N ASN A 234 20.62 18.22 27.39
CA ASN A 234 20.20 19.60 27.10
C ASN A 234 20.20 20.48 28.35
N PHE A 235 19.70 19.99 29.49
CA PHE A 235 19.75 20.76 30.74
C PHE A 235 21.19 21.08 31.18
N LYS A 236 22.11 20.11 31.08
CA LYS A 236 23.52 20.35 31.40
C LYS A 236 24.14 21.39 30.48
N ASN A 237 23.84 21.31 29.18
CA ASN A 237 24.34 22.26 28.19
C ASN A 237 23.79 23.67 28.44
N ASP A 238 22.50 23.80 28.77
CA ASP A 238 21.87 25.08 29.10
C ASP A 238 22.49 25.71 30.35
N GLU A 239 22.80 24.91 31.36
CA GLU A 239 23.47 25.38 32.59
C GLU A 239 24.89 25.88 32.30
N VAL A 240 25.67 25.13 31.51
CA VAL A 240 27.01 25.54 31.06
C VAL A 240 26.93 26.84 30.26
N ALA A 241 25.98 26.96 29.32
CA ALA A 241 25.78 28.15 28.52
C ALA A 241 25.41 29.37 29.37
N LYS A 242 24.55 29.19 30.39
CA LYS A 242 24.17 30.25 31.34
C LYS A 242 25.34 30.69 32.22
N ASN A 243 26.16 29.76 32.67
CA ASN A 243 27.35 30.07 33.46
C ASN A 243 28.38 30.82 32.60
N LYS A 244 28.58 30.39 31.35
CA LYS A 244 29.45 31.06 30.40
C LYS A 244 28.99 32.48 30.09
N SER A 245 27.70 32.69 29.78
CA SER A 245 27.18 34.03 29.52
C SER A 245 27.26 34.96 30.74
N LYS A 246 27.10 34.42 31.95
CA LYS A 246 27.32 35.17 33.20
C LYS A 246 28.78 35.58 33.38
N ILE A 247 29.73 34.67 33.11
CA ILE A 247 31.17 34.97 33.13
C ILE A 247 31.50 36.06 32.09
N ASP A 248 31.04 35.90 30.85
CA ASP A 248 31.28 36.85 29.76
C ASP A 248 30.68 38.24 30.08
N SER A 249 29.58 38.30 30.84
CA SER A 249 28.97 39.56 31.32
C SER A 249 29.72 40.23 32.47
N MET A 250 30.67 39.55 33.12
CA MET A 250 31.50 40.10 34.19
C MET A 250 32.82 40.68 33.68
N TYR A 251 33.22 40.34 32.45
CA TYR A 251 34.47 40.79 31.81
C TYR A 251 34.24 41.83 30.69
N ASN A 252 32.98 42.17 30.37
CA ASN A 252 32.57 43.33 29.58
C ASN A 252 31.96 44.40 30.51
#